data_AF-A0A522GGS5-F1
#
_entry.id   AF-A0A522GGS5-F1
#
_cell.length_a   1.000
_cell.length_b   1.000
_cell.length_c   1.000
_cell.angle_alpha   90.00
_cell.angle_beta   90.00
_cell.angle_gamma   90.00
#
_symmetry.space_group_name_H-M   'P 1'
#
loop_
_entity.id
_entity.type
_entity.pdbx_description
1 polymer ?
#
loop_
_entity_poly.entity_id
_entity_poly.type
_entity_poly.pdbx_seq_one_letter_code
_entity_poly.pdbx_strand_id
1 'polypeptide(L)'
;MASTRTRRQARSIDYWPGFVDALSTMLLAITFLLSVFVVAQFFLAREVTGKDTVLARLHKQIDELTSLLSLERAGKADANNQLAALAATLESSKKDKAKLEAQLAAEAGAAGAQKGGVDQALAAEKQVSARALAQISILNQQIAALRRQLAAIEDALSVSEAKDRESQAKIADLGSRLNVALAQKVQELSRYRSDFFGRLRQILGDRPGIRTVGDRFVFQSEVLFDTGQASLNAAGKAELDKLASAVIELDHEIPPGIPWVLSVDGFTDKRPIKSAQFPSNWELSSARAIAVVQYLISKGVPSQRLVAAGYGSNWPIDPGDTEEAYQKNRRIELKLTEK
;
A
#
# COMPACT_ATOMS: atom_id res chain seq x y z
N MET A 1 -16.13 108.09 -160.38
CA MET A 1 -15.97 108.54 -161.78
C MET A 1 -14.55 109.05 -161.92
N ALA A 2 -13.82 108.54 -162.93
CA ALA A 2 -12.52 109.06 -163.35
C ALA A 2 -11.40 108.96 -162.26
N SER A 3 -10.09 109.02 -162.52
CA SER A 3 -9.24 108.74 -163.67
C SER A 3 -7.78 109.05 -163.27
N THR A 4 -6.83 108.30 -163.84
CA THR A 4 -5.52 108.71 -164.46
C THR A 4 -4.54 109.69 -163.77
N ARG A 5 -3.25 109.30 -163.68
CA ARG A 5 -2.02 109.66 -164.52
C ARG A 5 -1.40 111.06 -164.20
N THR A 6 -0.15 111.47 -164.55
CA THR A 6 0.97 111.02 -165.42
C THR A 6 2.31 111.77 -165.12
N ARG A 7 3.46 111.20 -165.58
CA ARG A 7 4.72 111.75 -166.20
C ARG A 7 5.83 112.52 -165.42
N ARG A 8 6.99 112.75 -166.11
CA ARG A 8 8.44 112.58 -165.72
C ARG A 8 9.36 113.75 -166.20
N GLN A 9 10.48 114.09 -165.50
CA GLN A 9 11.64 114.90 -165.98
C GLN A 9 12.94 114.74 -165.11
N ALA A 10 14.04 115.50 -165.35
CA ALA A 10 15.49 115.15 -165.14
C ALA A 10 16.36 115.99 -164.12
N ARG A 11 17.59 115.48 -163.79
CA ARG A 11 18.88 116.07 -163.27
C ARG A 11 19.19 116.32 -161.75
N SER A 12 20.46 116.00 -161.37
CA SER A 12 21.39 116.45 -160.27
C SER A 12 21.36 115.91 -158.81
N ILE A 13 22.54 116.02 -158.17
CA ILE A 13 23.17 115.46 -156.93
C ILE A 13 22.65 116.06 -155.59
N ASP A 14 22.58 115.27 -154.48
CA ASP A 14 23.19 115.58 -153.16
C ASP A 14 23.07 114.47 -152.07
N TYR A 15 24.01 114.49 -151.12
CA TYR A 15 24.39 113.49 -150.12
C TYR A 15 23.82 113.80 -148.70
N TRP A 16 23.67 112.78 -147.81
CA TRP A 16 23.55 112.89 -146.31
C TRP A 16 22.13 113.15 -145.69
N PRO A 17 21.34 112.11 -145.23
CA PRO A 17 21.12 111.89 -143.77
C PRO A 17 20.64 110.47 -143.28
N GLY A 18 20.82 109.36 -144.01
CA GLY A 18 20.16 108.07 -143.67
C GLY A 18 20.77 107.16 -142.59
N PHE A 19 21.96 107.45 -142.04
CA PHE A 19 22.68 106.52 -141.14
C PHE A 19 22.29 106.66 -139.65
N VAL A 20 21.59 107.74 -139.26
CA VAL A 20 21.14 107.97 -137.86
C VAL A 20 19.89 107.17 -137.52
N ASP A 21 19.04 106.85 -138.51
CA ASP A 21 17.76 106.19 -138.27
C ASP A 21 17.94 104.71 -137.90
N ALA A 22 18.85 104.00 -138.59
CA ALA A 22 19.13 102.59 -138.34
C ALA A 22 19.75 102.31 -136.94
N LEU A 23 20.52 103.25 -136.39
CA LEU A 23 21.12 103.13 -135.06
C LEU A 23 20.09 103.39 -133.94
N SER A 24 19.13 104.29 -134.17
CA SER A 24 18.06 104.58 -133.21
C SER A 24 17.06 103.42 -133.08
N THR A 25 16.69 102.78 -134.19
CA THR A 25 15.76 101.65 -134.20
C THR A 25 16.36 100.41 -133.52
N MET A 26 17.68 100.23 -133.59
CA MET A 26 18.36 99.11 -132.92
C MET A 26 18.42 99.31 -131.40
N LEU A 27 18.60 100.55 -130.94
CA LEU A 27 18.60 100.90 -129.51
C LEU A 27 17.19 100.80 -128.88
N LEU A 28 16.16 101.17 -129.64
CA LEU A 28 14.75 101.05 -129.24
C LEU A 28 14.30 99.57 -129.17
N ALA A 29 14.78 98.72 -130.07
CA ALA A 29 14.53 97.27 -129.99
C ALA A 29 15.23 96.61 -128.80
N ILE A 30 16.48 96.99 -128.49
CA ILE A 30 17.23 96.45 -127.34
C ILE A 30 16.60 96.89 -126.01
N THR A 31 16.17 98.16 -125.89
CA THR A 31 15.49 98.66 -124.69
C THR A 31 14.11 98.03 -124.49
N PHE A 32 13.35 97.79 -125.57
CA PHE A 32 12.09 97.05 -125.50
C PHE A 32 12.31 95.61 -125.02
N LEU A 33 13.31 94.89 -125.55
CA LEU A 33 13.60 93.51 -125.17
C LEU A 33 14.11 93.39 -123.72
N LEU A 34 14.93 94.35 -123.26
CA LEU A 34 15.34 94.47 -121.85
C LEU A 34 14.14 94.73 -120.92
N SER A 35 13.18 95.56 -121.33
CA SER A 35 11.98 95.83 -120.50
C SER A 35 11.10 94.58 -120.33
N VAL A 36 10.90 93.82 -121.41
CA VAL A 36 10.12 92.56 -121.36
C VAL A 36 10.83 91.53 -120.49
N PHE A 37 12.17 91.45 -120.56
CA PHE A 37 12.96 90.55 -119.73
C PHE A 37 12.90 90.90 -118.23
N VAL A 38 12.97 92.19 -117.87
CA VAL A 38 12.85 92.64 -116.48
C VAL A 38 11.46 92.36 -115.92
N VAL A 39 10.39 92.54 -116.70
CA VAL A 39 9.03 92.18 -116.29
C VAL A 39 8.89 90.66 -116.10
N ALA A 40 9.44 89.86 -117.02
CA ALA A 40 9.45 88.40 -116.87
C ALA A 40 10.23 87.94 -115.61
N GLN A 41 11.38 88.56 -115.32
CA GLN A 41 12.13 88.29 -114.09
C GLN A 41 11.39 88.73 -112.83
N PHE A 42 10.66 89.85 -112.87
CA PHE A 42 9.85 90.31 -111.74
C PHE A 42 8.72 89.34 -111.41
N PHE A 43 8.02 88.80 -112.42
CA PHE A 43 6.99 87.78 -112.20
C PHE A 43 7.56 86.45 -111.69
N LEU A 44 8.67 85.96 -112.26
CA LEU A 44 9.35 84.74 -111.79
C LEU A 44 9.87 84.88 -110.35
N ALA A 45 10.45 86.03 -109.99
CA ALA A 45 10.88 86.30 -108.63
C ALA A 45 9.70 86.27 -107.66
N ARG A 46 8.55 86.85 -108.05
CA ARG A 46 7.32 86.82 -107.22
C ARG A 46 6.78 85.40 -107.04
N GLU A 47 6.83 84.57 -108.08
CA GLU A 47 6.37 83.17 -108.04
C GLU A 47 7.28 82.28 -107.16
N VAL A 48 8.60 82.48 -107.20
CA VAL A 48 9.57 81.75 -106.37
C VAL A 48 9.50 82.19 -104.92
N THR A 49 9.46 83.52 -104.65
CA THR A 49 9.36 84.04 -103.28
C THR A 49 8.03 83.65 -102.63
N GLY A 50 6.92 83.60 -103.39
CA GLY A 50 5.64 83.08 -102.93
C GLY A 50 5.72 81.62 -102.51
N LYS A 51 6.35 80.76 -103.33
CA LYS A 51 6.56 79.34 -103.01
C LYS A 51 7.47 79.14 -101.78
N ASP A 52 8.52 79.93 -101.63
CA ASP A 52 9.42 79.86 -100.47
C ASP A 52 8.72 80.25 -99.16
N THR A 53 7.84 81.26 -99.18
CA THR A 53 7.06 81.64 -97.98
C THR A 53 6.03 80.58 -97.59
N VAL A 54 5.42 79.88 -98.56
CA VAL A 54 4.50 78.77 -98.31
C VAL A 54 5.25 77.56 -97.78
N LEU A 55 6.43 77.24 -98.32
CA LEU A 55 7.30 76.17 -97.83
C LEU A 55 7.81 76.42 -96.41
N ALA A 56 8.17 77.67 -96.07
CA ALA A 56 8.58 78.04 -94.72
C ALA A 56 7.42 77.92 -93.71
N ARG A 57 6.20 78.30 -94.11
CA ARG A 57 4.99 78.14 -93.28
C ARG A 57 4.63 76.67 -93.07
N LEU A 58 4.73 75.85 -94.13
CA LEU A 58 4.50 74.41 -94.04
C LEU A 58 5.58 73.72 -93.19
N HIS A 59 6.86 74.10 -93.30
CA HIS A 59 7.92 73.60 -92.40
C HIS A 59 7.59 73.91 -90.95
N LYS A 60 7.20 75.16 -90.64
CA LYS A 60 6.83 75.56 -89.29
C LYS A 60 5.62 74.77 -88.76
N GLN A 61 4.61 74.53 -89.59
CA GLN A 61 3.45 73.68 -89.23
C GLN A 61 3.83 72.21 -89.05
N ILE A 62 4.73 71.68 -89.87
CA ILE A 62 5.27 70.31 -89.73
C ILE A 62 6.08 70.19 -88.45
N ASP A 63 6.91 71.17 -88.10
CA ASP A 63 7.68 71.19 -86.86
C ASP A 63 6.76 71.28 -85.64
N GLU A 64 5.71 72.10 -85.71
CA GLU A 64 4.71 72.25 -84.65
C GLU A 64 3.86 70.97 -84.48
N LEU A 65 3.41 70.35 -85.57
CA LEU A 65 2.71 69.06 -85.54
C LEU A 65 3.63 67.92 -85.07
N THR A 66 4.91 67.95 -85.42
CA THR A 66 5.91 66.97 -84.96
C THR A 66 6.17 67.14 -83.47
N SER A 67 6.20 68.39 -82.97
CA SER A 67 6.31 68.69 -81.54
C SER A 67 5.05 68.30 -80.76
N LEU A 68 3.86 68.51 -81.31
CA LEU A 68 2.60 68.07 -80.70
C LEU A 68 2.48 66.55 -80.69
N LEU A 69 2.86 65.89 -81.79
CA LEU A 69 2.86 64.43 -81.90
C LEU A 69 3.89 63.79 -80.97
N SER A 70 5.06 64.42 -80.77
CA SER A 70 6.05 63.92 -79.82
C SER A 70 5.59 64.10 -78.37
N LEU A 71 4.89 65.20 -78.05
CA LEU A 71 4.27 65.43 -76.74
C LEU A 71 3.11 64.46 -76.46
N GLU A 72 2.26 64.17 -77.45
CA GLU A 72 1.16 63.20 -77.34
C GLU A 72 1.70 61.78 -77.19
N ARG A 73 2.72 61.40 -77.96
CA ARG A 73 3.44 60.12 -77.80
C ARG A 73 4.13 60.02 -76.44
N ALA A 74 4.76 61.09 -75.95
CA ALA A 74 5.40 61.12 -74.64
C ALA A 74 4.36 61.00 -73.50
N GLY A 75 3.24 61.72 -73.57
CA GLY A 75 2.15 61.61 -72.61
C GLY A 75 1.49 60.24 -72.60
N LYS A 76 1.30 59.62 -73.78
CA LYS A 76 0.80 58.25 -73.89
C LYS A 76 1.79 57.22 -73.34
N ALA A 77 3.09 57.41 -73.56
CA ALA A 77 4.12 56.57 -72.96
C ALA A 77 4.15 56.70 -71.44
N ASP A 78 4.02 57.92 -70.90
CA ASP A 78 3.94 58.17 -69.46
C ASP A 78 2.70 57.53 -68.83
N ALA A 79 1.52 57.69 -69.44
CA ALA A 79 0.29 57.04 -69.00
C ALA A 79 0.40 55.51 -69.02
N ASN A 80 1.01 54.92 -70.05
CA ASN A 80 1.28 53.49 -70.10
C ASN A 80 2.24 53.03 -69.00
N ASN A 81 3.28 53.82 -68.69
CA ASN A 81 4.20 53.53 -67.59
C ASN A 81 3.51 53.62 -66.23
N GLN A 82 2.65 54.64 -66.02
CA GLN A 82 1.83 54.77 -64.82
C GLN A 82 0.85 53.60 -64.66
N LEU A 83 0.20 53.16 -65.76
CA LEU A 83 -0.68 51.99 -65.75
C LEU A 83 0.08 50.71 -65.42
N ALA A 84 1.28 50.52 -65.97
CA ALA A 84 2.14 49.38 -65.65
C ALA A 84 2.59 49.40 -64.18
N ALA A 85 2.95 50.58 -63.65
CA ALA A 85 3.30 50.75 -62.25
C ALA A 85 2.11 50.47 -61.32
N LEU A 86 0.93 51.01 -61.61
CA LEU A 86 -0.31 50.77 -60.86
C LEU A 86 -0.72 49.29 -60.91
N ALA A 87 -0.61 48.63 -62.06
CA ALA A 87 -0.87 47.20 -62.19
C ALA A 87 0.10 46.36 -61.34
N ALA A 88 1.39 46.71 -61.34
CA ALA A 88 2.39 46.06 -60.50
C ALA A 88 2.12 46.28 -59.00
N THR A 89 1.74 47.49 -58.59
CA THR A 89 1.37 47.81 -57.19
C THR A 89 0.11 47.08 -56.76
N LEU A 90 -0.91 47.00 -57.62
CA LEU A 90 -2.14 46.24 -57.34
C LEU A 90 -1.84 44.75 -57.15
N GLU A 91 -0.98 44.17 -57.98
CA GLU A 91 -0.57 42.78 -57.87
C GLU A 91 0.23 42.51 -56.58
N SER A 92 1.14 43.43 -56.20
CA SER A 92 1.85 43.36 -54.91
C SER A 92 0.86 43.42 -53.74
N SER A 93 -0.07 44.38 -53.75
CA SER A 93 -1.07 44.53 -52.69
C SER A 93 -1.99 43.32 -52.58
N LYS A 94 -2.38 42.70 -53.71
CA LYS A 94 -3.14 41.44 -53.70
C LYS A 94 -2.35 40.30 -53.08
N LYS A 95 -1.05 40.18 -53.40
CA LYS A 95 -0.17 39.17 -52.79
C LYS A 95 0.01 39.42 -51.29
N ASP A 96 0.17 40.66 -50.88
CA ASP A 96 0.31 41.03 -49.46
C ASP A 96 -0.99 40.77 -48.71
N LYS A 97 -2.15 41.11 -49.29
CA LYS A 97 -3.47 40.75 -48.75
C LYS A 97 -3.62 39.23 -48.61
N ALA A 98 -3.29 38.46 -49.64
CA ALA A 98 -3.36 36.99 -49.59
C ALA A 98 -2.44 36.40 -48.53
N LYS A 99 -1.23 36.95 -48.35
CA LYS A 99 -0.31 36.56 -47.27
C LYS A 99 -0.88 36.89 -45.88
N LEU A 100 -1.45 38.08 -45.70
CA LEU A 100 -2.07 38.49 -44.44
C LEU A 100 -3.29 37.64 -44.11
N GLU A 101 -4.16 37.34 -45.09
CA GLU A 101 -5.30 36.44 -44.92
C GLU A 101 -4.84 35.02 -44.55
N ALA A 102 -3.77 34.52 -45.16
CA ALA A 102 -3.18 33.23 -44.79
C ALA A 102 -2.59 33.22 -43.38
N GLN A 103 -1.90 34.30 -42.96
CA GLN A 103 -1.37 34.45 -41.60
C GLN A 103 -2.49 34.54 -40.56
N LEU A 104 -3.53 35.33 -40.82
CA LEU A 104 -4.71 35.43 -39.94
C LEU A 104 -5.43 34.09 -39.81
N ALA A 105 -5.59 33.35 -40.91
CA ALA A 105 -6.17 32.00 -40.87
C ALA A 105 -5.31 31.02 -40.06
N ALA A 106 -3.98 31.11 -40.19
CA ALA A 106 -3.04 30.29 -39.43
C ALA A 106 -3.06 30.63 -37.93
N GLU A 107 -3.03 31.91 -37.56
CA GLU A 107 -3.13 32.37 -36.17
C GLU A 107 -4.49 32.01 -35.55
N ALA A 108 -5.60 32.17 -36.29
CA ALA A 108 -6.92 31.75 -35.83
C ALA A 108 -7.00 30.24 -35.63
N GLY A 109 -6.40 29.45 -36.53
CA GLY A 109 -6.27 28.01 -36.38
C GLY A 109 -5.43 27.59 -35.17
N ALA A 110 -4.28 28.24 -34.96
CA ALA A 110 -3.40 28.00 -33.83
C ALA A 110 -4.05 28.40 -32.49
N ALA A 111 -4.72 29.56 -32.45
CA ALA A 111 -5.46 30.01 -31.27
C ALA A 111 -6.65 29.08 -30.96
N GLY A 112 -7.36 28.59 -31.99
CA GLY A 112 -8.42 27.59 -31.84
C GLY A 112 -7.89 26.26 -31.29
N ALA A 113 -6.77 25.77 -31.83
CA ALA A 113 -6.12 24.55 -31.35
C ALA A 113 -5.60 24.69 -29.92
N GLN A 114 -4.97 25.82 -29.57
CA GLN A 114 -4.48 26.09 -28.23
C GLN A 114 -5.63 26.22 -27.22
N LYS A 115 -6.72 26.91 -27.58
CA LYS A 115 -7.93 26.99 -26.76
C LYS A 115 -8.55 25.60 -26.54
N GLY A 116 -8.68 24.80 -27.60
CA GLY A 116 -9.16 23.42 -27.50
C GLY A 116 -8.29 22.55 -26.60
N GLY A 117 -6.96 22.69 -26.67
CA GLY A 117 -6.02 22.01 -25.78
C GLY A 117 -6.16 22.44 -24.32
N VAL A 118 -6.32 23.74 -24.04
CA VAL A 118 -6.54 24.26 -22.68
C VAL A 118 -7.89 23.80 -22.12
N ASP A 119 -8.95 23.82 -22.93
CA ASP A 119 -10.28 23.36 -22.52
C ASP A 119 -10.27 21.85 -22.20
N GLN A 120 -9.57 21.04 -22.99
CA GLN A 120 -9.36 19.62 -22.72
C GLN A 120 -8.54 19.39 -21.44
N ALA A 121 -7.45 20.13 -21.24
CA ALA A 121 -6.64 20.03 -20.02
C ALA A 121 -7.45 20.42 -18.77
N LEU A 122 -8.25 21.49 -18.85
CA LEU A 122 -9.12 21.91 -17.76
C LEU A 122 -10.22 20.87 -17.47
N ALA A 123 -10.80 20.25 -18.50
CA ALA A 123 -11.78 19.18 -18.33
C ALA A 123 -11.15 17.93 -17.67
N ALA A 124 -9.94 17.56 -18.07
CA ALA A 124 -9.18 16.47 -17.46
C ALA A 124 -8.87 16.77 -15.99
N GLU A 125 -8.39 17.98 -15.67
CA GLU A 125 -8.08 18.41 -14.31
C GLU A 125 -9.33 18.40 -13.41
N LYS A 126 -10.47 18.90 -13.92
CA LYS A 126 -11.76 18.83 -13.20
C LYS A 126 -12.18 17.38 -12.91
N GLN A 127 -12.00 16.47 -13.86
CA GLN A 127 -12.29 15.05 -13.64
C GLN A 127 -11.36 14.42 -12.59
N VAL A 128 -10.07 14.73 -12.62
CA VAL A 128 -9.10 14.25 -11.62
C VAL A 128 -9.47 14.78 -10.23
N SER A 129 -9.75 16.08 -10.12
CA SER A 129 -10.20 16.71 -8.87
C SER A 129 -11.49 16.08 -8.34
N ALA A 130 -12.50 15.87 -9.20
CA ALA A 130 -13.75 15.23 -8.81
C ALA A 130 -13.53 13.79 -8.30
N ARG A 131 -12.65 13.01 -8.94
CA ARG A 131 -12.26 11.67 -8.48
C ARG A 131 -11.53 11.72 -7.15
N ALA A 132 -10.62 12.67 -6.95
CA ALA A 132 -9.91 12.85 -5.69
C ALA A 132 -10.87 13.19 -4.53
N LEU A 133 -11.86 14.07 -4.75
CA LEU A 133 -12.89 14.38 -3.76
C LEU A 133 -13.74 13.16 -3.42
N ALA A 134 -14.13 12.37 -4.42
CA ALA A 134 -14.86 11.11 -4.20
C ALA A 134 -14.01 10.13 -3.36
N GLN A 135 -12.72 9.99 -3.69
CA GLN A 135 -11.77 9.15 -2.93
C GLN A 135 -11.64 9.60 -1.47
N ILE A 136 -11.51 10.90 -1.22
CA ILE A 136 -11.45 11.48 0.13
C ILE A 136 -12.75 11.18 0.90
N SER A 137 -13.91 11.29 0.26
CA SER A 137 -15.20 10.99 0.91
C SER A 137 -15.28 9.53 1.37
N ILE A 138 -14.82 8.60 0.53
CA ILE A 138 -14.79 7.15 0.84
C ILE A 138 -13.79 6.89 1.98
N LEU A 139 -12.59 7.47 1.92
CA LEU A 139 -11.61 7.33 3.00
C LEU A 139 -12.16 7.87 4.32
N ASN A 140 -12.84 9.01 4.33
CA ASN A 140 -13.45 9.55 5.54
C ASN A 140 -14.54 8.61 6.11
N GLN A 141 -15.36 8.00 5.24
CA GLN A 141 -16.33 6.98 5.66
C GLN A 141 -15.63 5.74 6.25
N GLN A 142 -14.54 5.27 5.63
CA GLN A 142 -13.75 4.15 6.12
C GLN A 142 -13.11 4.48 7.48
N ILE A 143 -12.51 5.67 7.65
CA ILE A 143 -11.93 6.12 8.91
C ILE A 143 -13.01 6.17 10.00
N ALA A 144 -14.20 6.66 9.70
CA ALA A 144 -15.32 6.68 10.65
C ALA A 144 -15.81 5.26 11.01
N ALA A 145 -15.76 4.31 10.07
CA ALA A 145 -16.07 2.91 10.35
C ALA A 145 -15.00 2.25 11.23
N LEU A 146 -13.72 2.46 10.92
CA LEU A 146 -12.58 1.95 11.71
C LEU A 146 -12.59 2.51 13.12
N ARG A 147 -12.89 3.80 13.31
CA ARG A 147 -13.03 4.40 14.65
C ARG A 147 -14.16 3.76 15.46
N ARG A 148 -15.29 3.45 14.82
CA ARG A 148 -16.39 2.72 15.49
C ARG A 148 -16.01 1.30 15.87
N GLN A 149 -15.24 0.61 15.01
CA GLN A 149 -14.72 -0.72 15.31
C GLN A 149 -13.72 -0.69 16.47
N LEU A 150 -12.80 0.27 16.49
CA LEU A 150 -11.85 0.45 17.58
C LEU A 150 -12.56 0.72 18.91
N ALA A 151 -13.54 1.63 18.94
CA ALA A 151 -14.32 1.89 20.15
C ALA A 151 -15.05 0.64 20.67
N ALA A 152 -15.64 -0.17 19.78
CA ALA A 152 -16.29 -1.41 20.16
C ALA A 152 -15.31 -2.46 20.72
N ILE A 153 -14.09 -2.51 20.18
CA ILE A 153 -13.03 -3.40 20.68
C ILE A 153 -12.52 -2.93 22.05
N GLU A 154 -12.32 -1.63 22.24
CA GLU A 154 -11.92 -1.05 23.53
C GLU A 154 -12.96 -1.32 24.62
N ASP A 155 -14.25 -1.14 24.32
CA ASP A 155 -15.34 -1.46 25.24
C ASP A 155 -15.35 -2.96 25.58
N ALA A 156 -15.26 -3.84 24.58
CA ALA A 156 -15.22 -5.28 24.78
C ALA A 156 -14.00 -5.73 25.61
N LEU A 157 -12.83 -5.12 25.37
CA LEU A 157 -11.62 -5.38 26.15
C LEU A 157 -11.80 -4.95 27.60
N SER A 158 -12.36 -3.77 27.86
CA SER A 158 -12.60 -3.28 29.23
C SER A 158 -13.54 -4.20 30.02
N VAL A 159 -14.58 -4.73 29.38
CA VAL A 159 -15.52 -5.68 29.98
C VAL A 159 -14.83 -7.01 30.27
N SER A 160 -13.98 -7.49 29.35
CA SER A 160 -13.20 -8.71 29.56
C SER A 160 -12.22 -8.55 30.73
N GLU A 161 -11.47 -7.45 30.78
CA GLU A 161 -10.52 -7.17 31.87
C GLU A 161 -11.22 -7.07 33.23
N ALA A 162 -12.41 -6.46 33.29
CA ALA A 162 -13.20 -6.39 34.52
C ALA A 162 -13.63 -7.80 34.99
N LYS A 163 -14.08 -8.65 34.06
CA LYS A 163 -14.48 -10.03 34.35
C LYS A 163 -13.29 -10.90 34.79
N ASP A 164 -12.12 -10.69 34.19
CA ASP A 164 -10.89 -11.39 34.57
C ASP A 164 -10.44 -11.00 35.98
N ARG A 165 -10.49 -9.70 36.33
CA ARG A 165 -10.22 -9.24 37.71
C ARG A 165 -11.18 -9.85 38.71
N GLU A 166 -12.47 -9.90 38.40
CA GLU A 166 -13.47 -10.53 39.27
C GLU A 166 -13.20 -12.03 39.43
N SER A 167 -12.87 -12.73 38.35
CA SER A 167 -12.57 -14.16 38.37
C SER A 167 -11.30 -14.46 39.18
N GLN A 168 -10.24 -13.66 39.03
CA GLN A 168 -9.02 -13.77 39.83
C GLN A 168 -9.29 -13.52 41.32
N ALA A 169 -10.10 -12.52 41.66
CA ALA A 169 -10.50 -12.26 43.04
C ALA A 169 -11.27 -13.45 43.64
N LYS A 170 -12.20 -14.06 42.88
CA LYS A 170 -12.92 -15.27 43.29
C LYS A 170 -11.99 -16.46 43.50
N ILE A 171 -11.03 -16.67 42.59
CA ILE A 171 -10.04 -17.75 42.72
C ILE A 171 -9.18 -17.55 43.98
N ALA A 172 -8.73 -16.33 44.24
CA ALA A 172 -7.95 -16.03 45.44
C ALA A 172 -8.76 -16.25 46.74
N ASP A 173 -10.02 -15.80 46.77
CA ASP A 173 -10.92 -16.02 47.91
C ASP A 173 -11.20 -17.52 48.13
N LEU A 174 -11.53 -18.27 47.08
CA LEU A 174 -11.74 -19.71 47.15
C LEU A 174 -10.48 -20.45 47.60
N GLY A 175 -9.31 -20.07 47.08
CA GLY A 175 -8.03 -20.64 47.49
C GLY A 175 -7.74 -20.41 48.98
N SER A 176 -7.98 -19.20 49.47
CA SER A 176 -7.85 -18.88 50.90
C SER A 176 -8.80 -19.72 51.77
N ARG A 177 -10.09 -19.78 51.41
CA ARG A 177 -11.09 -20.58 52.13
C ARG A 177 -10.75 -22.06 52.14
N LEU A 178 -10.30 -22.60 51.00
CA LEU A 178 -9.90 -24.00 50.90
C LEU A 178 -8.69 -24.30 51.77
N ASN A 179 -7.68 -23.43 51.77
CA ASN A 179 -6.50 -23.59 52.62
C ASN A 179 -6.85 -23.56 54.11
N VAL A 180 -7.76 -22.66 54.52
CA VAL A 180 -8.25 -22.59 55.91
C VAL A 180 -9.02 -23.87 56.27
N ALA A 181 -9.94 -24.31 55.41
CA ALA A 181 -10.73 -25.53 55.64
C ALA A 181 -9.84 -26.78 55.70
N LEU A 182 -8.84 -26.87 54.81
CA LEU A 182 -7.87 -27.96 54.80
C LEU A 182 -7.02 -27.96 56.08
N ALA A 183 -6.52 -26.80 56.50
CA ALA A 183 -5.76 -26.67 57.75
C ALA A 183 -6.59 -27.11 58.97
N GLN A 184 -7.87 -26.70 59.03
CA GLN A 184 -8.80 -27.15 60.08
C GLN A 184 -8.99 -28.67 60.07
N LYS A 185 -9.17 -29.28 58.89
CA LYS A 185 -9.32 -30.74 58.76
C LYS A 185 -8.06 -31.49 59.16
N VAL A 186 -6.89 -31.04 58.72
CA VAL A 186 -5.60 -31.64 59.11
C VAL A 186 -5.39 -31.53 60.62
N GLN A 187 -5.72 -30.39 61.24
CA GLN A 187 -5.62 -30.20 62.68
C GLN A 187 -6.59 -31.11 63.44
N GLU A 188 -7.84 -31.23 62.98
CA GLU A 188 -8.85 -32.13 63.54
C GLU A 188 -8.37 -33.59 63.50
N LEU A 189 -7.88 -34.05 62.33
CA LEU A 189 -7.31 -35.39 62.18
C LEU A 189 -6.09 -35.62 63.08
N SER A 190 -5.19 -34.65 63.16
CA SER A 190 -4.00 -34.76 64.02
C SER A 190 -4.37 -34.86 65.49
N ARG A 191 -5.40 -34.13 65.94
CA ARG A 191 -5.92 -34.20 67.32
C ARG A 191 -6.48 -35.59 67.62
N TYR A 192 -7.39 -36.11 66.78
CA TYR A 192 -7.95 -37.46 66.96
C TYR A 192 -6.86 -38.54 66.94
N ARG A 193 -5.88 -38.38 66.04
CA ARG A 193 -4.71 -39.26 65.99
C ARG A 193 -3.94 -39.24 67.31
N SER A 194 -3.64 -38.06 67.86
CA SER A 194 -2.95 -37.93 69.15
C SER A 194 -3.74 -38.50 70.33
N ASP A 195 -5.04 -38.22 70.41
CA ASP A 195 -5.92 -38.73 71.48
C ASP A 195 -5.99 -40.27 71.43
N PHE A 196 -6.12 -40.83 70.22
CA PHE A 196 -6.07 -42.28 70.00
C PHE A 196 -4.74 -42.89 70.43
N PHE A 197 -3.61 -42.33 69.96
CA PHE A 197 -2.28 -42.85 70.33
C PHE A 197 -2.04 -42.79 71.83
N GLY A 198 -2.55 -41.75 72.51
CA GLY A 198 -2.51 -41.66 73.97
C GLY A 198 -3.22 -42.83 74.65
N ARG A 199 -4.46 -43.11 74.25
CA ARG A 199 -5.27 -44.23 74.80
C ARG A 199 -4.67 -45.59 74.46
N LEU A 200 -4.26 -45.79 73.22
CA LEU A 200 -3.66 -47.05 72.79
C LEU A 200 -2.33 -47.29 73.51
N ARG A 201 -1.54 -46.23 73.78
CA ARG A 201 -0.36 -46.30 74.64
C ARG A 201 -0.71 -46.66 76.08
N GLN A 202 -1.81 -46.17 76.63
CA GLN A 202 -2.25 -46.56 77.98
C GLN A 202 -2.63 -48.06 78.06
N ILE A 203 -3.18 -48.63 76.97
CA ILE A 203 -3.60 -50.04 76.90
C ILE A 203 -2.40 -50.98 76.63
N LEU A 204 -1.46 -50.56 75.76
CA LEU A 204 -0.38 -51.39 75.23
C LEU A 204 1.04 -51.04 75.73
N GLY A 205 1.22 -49.90 76.40
CA GLY A 205 2.53 -49.25 76.59
C GLY A 205 3.51 -49.93 77.54
N ASP A 206 3.05 -50.63 78.56
CA ASP A 206 3.91 -51.19 79.62
C ASP A 206 4.12 -52.71 79.51
N ARG A 207 4.03 -53.26 78.29
CA ARG A 207 4.05 -54.72 78.07
C ARG A 207 5.37 -55.22 77.45
N PRO A 208 5.90 -56.36 77.93
CA PRO A 208 7.09 -56.95 77.33
C PRO A 208 6.81 -57.38 75.89
N GLY A 209 7.66 -56.94 74.95
CA GLY A 209 7.58 -57.31 73.52
C GLY A 209 6.83 -56.33 72.61
N ILE A 210 6.23 -55.27 73.17
CA ILE A 210 5.59 -54.18 72.42
C ILE A 210 6.43 -52.92 72.60
N ARG A 211 6.82 -52.26 71.49
CA ARG A 211 7.56 -51.00 71.52
C ARG A 211 6.77 -49.91 70.81
N THR A 212 6.70 -48.73 71.40
CA THR A 212 6.14 -47.53 70.75
C THR A 212 7.26 -46.76 70.08
N VAL A 213 7.21 -46.62 68.75
CA VAL A 213 8.17 -45.82 67.97
C VAL A 213 7.40 -44.76 67.20
N GLY A 214 7.44 -43.51 67.65
CA GLY A 214 6.65 -42.43 67.05
C GLY A 214 5.15 -42.71 67.15
N ASP A 215 4.50 -42.85 66.00
CA ASP A 215 3.08 -43.18 65.81
C ASP A 215 2.85 -44.65 65.42
N ARG A 216 3.80 -45.54 65.76
CA ARG A 216 3.72 -46.96 65.42
C ARG A 216 3.87 -47.85 66.65
N PHE A 217 3.05 -48.89 66.70
CA PHE A 217 3.21 -49.98 67.66
C PHE A 217 3.93 -51.14 66.99
N VAL A 218 5.08 -51.49 67.54
CA VAL A 218 5.96 -52.52 66.98
C VAL A 218 5.87 -53.77 67.85
N PHE A 219 5.35 -54.85 67.28
CA PHE A 219 5.31 -56.18 67.87
C PHE A 219 6.45 -57.01 67.29
N GLN A 220 7.27 -57.62 68.15
CA GLN A 220 8.22 -58.63 67.68
C GLN A 220 7.45 -59.84 67.14
N SER A 221 7.91 -60.40 66.01
CA SER A 221 7.18 -61.48 65.34
C SER A 221 7.01 -62.72 66.24
N GLU A 222 7.99 -63.00 67.10
CA GLU A 222 8.01 -64.14 68.02
C GLU A 222 6.93 -64.05 69.11
N VAL A 223 6.45 -62.84 69.41
CA VAL A 223 5.34 -62.63 70.35
C VAL A 223 4.03 -63.08 69.73
N LEU A 224 3.89 -62.93 68.41
CA LEU A 224 2.64 -63.19 67.69
C LEU A 224 2.61 -64.55 66.99
N PHE A 225 3.77 -65.03 66.54
CA PHE A 225 3.91 -66.19 65.67
C PHE A 225 5.04 -67.08 66.14
N ASP A 226 4.91 -68.38 65.87
CA ASP A 226 6.02 -69.31 66.01
C ASP A 226 7.04 -69.10 64.86
N THR A 227 8.28 -69.55 65.08
CA THR A 227 9.38 -69.36 64.14
C THR A 227 9.05 -69.89 62.75
N GLY A 228 9.20 -69.04 61.73
CA GLY A 228 8.93 -69.40 60.33
C GLY A 228 7.45 -69.59 59.95
N GLN A 229 6.53 -69.42 60.91
CA GLN A 229 5.09 -69.58 60.69
C GLN A 229 4.38 -68.22 60.53
N ALA A 230 3.20 -68.26 59.92
CA ALA A 230 2.25 -67.14 59.86
C ALA A 230 0.95 -67.39 60.66
N SER A 231 0.83 -68.54 61.32
CA SER A 231 -0.28 -68.82 62.25
C SER A 231 -0.03 -68.16 63.60
N LEU A 232 -1.02 -67.44 64.11
CA LEU A 232 -0.96 -66.78 65.42
C LEU A 232 -0.92 -67.80 66.55
N ASN A 233 0.06 -67.66 67.45
CA ASN A 233 0.15 -68.47 68.67
C ASN A 233 -0.83 -67.96 69.75
N ALA A 234 -0.95 -68.69 70.87
CA ALA A 234 -1.92 -68.36 71.91
C ALA A 234 -1.62 -67.01 72.61
N ALA A 235 -0.34 -66.69 72.81
CA ALA A 235 0.08 -65.41 73.40
C ALA A 235 -0.26 -64.23 72.47
N GLY A 236 0.04 -64.36 71.18
CA GLY A 236 -0.28 -63.38 70.17
C GLY A 236 -1.77 -63.09 70.07
N LYS A 237 -2.60 -64.13 70.12
CA LYS A 237 -4.06 -63.99 70.17
C LYS A 237 -4.53 -63.17 71.38
N ALA A 238 -3.98 -63.43 72.56
CA ALA A 238 -4.33 -62.69 73.78
C ALA A 238 -3.93 -61.22 73.74
N GLU A 239 -2.86 -60.85 73.03
CA GLU A 239 -2.49 -59.44 72.81
C GLU A 239 -3.36 -58.79 71.74
N LEU A 240 -3.67 -59.50 70.66
CA LEU A 240 -4.55 -59.00 69.61
C LEU A 240 -6.00 -58.83 70.06
N ASP A 241 -6.48 -59.59 71.05
CA ASP A 241 -7.81 -59.40 71.67
C ASP A 241 -7.96 -58.02 72.31
N LYS A 242 -6.89 -57.55 72.97
CA LYS A 242 -6.86 -56.23 73.62
C LYS A 242 -6.79 -55.11 72.58
N LEU A 243 -6.00 -55.32 71.53
CA LEU A 243 -5.96 -54.42 70.38
C LEU A 243 -7.32 -54.33 69.69
N ALA A 244 -8.00 -55.46 69.45
CA ALA A 244 -9.32 -55.49 68.83
C ALA A 244 -10.32 -54.66 69.62
N SER A 245 -10.34 -54.81 70.94
CA SER A 245 -11.21 -54.04 71.83
C SER A 245 -10.95 -52.53 71.72
N ALA A 246 -9.67 -52.12 71.74
CA ALA A 246 -9.28 -50.72 71.59
C ALA A 246 -9.66 -50.11 70.23
N VAL A 247 -9.56 -50.90 69.15
CA VAL A 247 -9.92 -50.44 67.79
C VAL A 247 -11.44 -50.32 67.63
N ILE A 248 -12.22 -51.21 68.26
CA ILE A 248 -13.69 -51.13 68.27
C ILE A 248 -14.16 -49.88 69.03
N GLU A 249 -13.59 -49.62 70.21
CA GLU A 249 -13.88 -48.39 70.96
C GLU A 249 -13.55 -47.13 70.14
N LEU A 250 -12.43 -47.14 69.41
CA LEU A 250 -12.05 -46.03 68.55
C LEU A 250 -13.04 -45.78 67.41
N ASP A 251 -13.52 -46.83 66.75
CA ASP A 251 -14.46 -46.71 65.63
C ASP A 251 -15.78 -46.02 66.06
N HIS A 252 -16.14 -46.13 67.34
CA HIS A 252 -17.27 -45.40 67.92
C HIS A 252 -16.96 -43.93 68.26
N GLU A 253 -15.71 -43.60 68.61
CA GLU A 253 -15.32 -42.22 68.96
C GLU A 253 -15.01 -41.36 67.73
N ILE A 254 -14.46 -41.94 66.66
CA ILE A 254 -14.12 -41.20 65.44
C ILE A 254 -15.37 -40.99 64.58
N PRO A 255 -15.73 -39.74 64.21
CA PRO A 255 -16.86 -39.47 63.33
C PRO A 255 -16.81 -40.25 62.01
N PRO A 256 -17.95 -40.74 61.49
CA PRO A 256 -18.01 -41.55 60.27
C PRO A 256 -17.51 -40.84 59.01
N GLY A 257 -17.39 -39.51 59.02
CA GLY A 257 -16.84 -38.71 57.93
C GLY A 257 -15.31 -38.69 57.83
N ILE A 258 -14.59 -39.31 58.77
CA ILE A 258 -13.13 -39.39 58.75
C ILE A 258 -12.69 -40.74 58.15
N PRO A 259 -11.99 -40.73 56.99
CA PRO A 259 -11.59 -41.95 56.29
C PRO A 259 -10.31 -42.55 56.88
N TRP A 260 -10.33 -42.93 58.16
CA TRP A 260 -9.18 -43.58 58.81
C TRP A 260 -9.19 -45.11 58.64
N VAL A 261 -7.99 -45.70 58.64
CA VAL A 261 -7.72 -47.14 58.67
C VAL A 261 -6.52 -47.47 59.57
N LEU A 262 -6.51 -48.66 60.15
CA LEU A 262 -5.37 -49.27 60.83
C LEU A 262 -4.61 -50.14 59.83
N SER A 263 -3.40 -49.72 59.50
CA SER A 263 -2.47 -50.49 58.66
C SER A 263 -1.66 -51.45 59.52
N VAL A 264 -1.67 -52.71 59.13
CA VAL A 264 -0.90 -53.80 59.70
C VAL A 264 0.24 -54.13 58.74
N ASP A 265 1.44 -53.74 59.11
CA ASP A 265 2.62 -53.80 58.26
C ASP A 265 3.55 -54.92 58.73
N GLY A 266 3.75 -55.95 57.91
CA GLY A 266 4.62 -57.08 58.21
C GLY A 266 6.04 -56.89 57.66
N PHE A 267 7.05 -57.24 58.47
CA PHE A 267 8.46 -57.18 58.08
C PHE A 267 9.20 -58.46 58.47
N THR A 268 10.24 -58.80 57.70
CA THR A 268 11.16 -59.90 58.00
C THR A 268 12.57 -59.38 58.27
N ASP A 269 13.46 -60.25 58.75
CA ASP A 269 14.89 -59.99 58.67
C ASP A 269 15.43 -60.26 57.25
N LYS A 270 16.70 -59.95 57.03
CA LYS A 270 17.36 -60.05 55.72
C LYS A 270 17.71 -61.47 55.31
N ARG A 271 17.58 -62.47 56.19
CA ARG A 271 17.86 -63.86 55.84
C ARG A 271 16.76 -64.34 54.89
N PRO A 272 17.12 -64.96 53.75
CA PRO A 272 16.13 -65.40 52.79
C PRO A 272 15.36 -66.60 53.33
N ILE A 273 14.03 -66.54 53.31
CA ILE A 273 13.17 -67.71 53.46
C ILE A 273 12.86 -68.32 52.09
N LYS A 274 12.95 -69.65 51.99
CA LYS A 274 12.49 -70.43 50.85
C LYS A 274 11.84 -71.71 51.36
N SER A 275 10.53 -71.68 51.52
CA SER A 275 9.73 -72.83 51.92
C SER A 275 8.61 -73.07 50.91
N ALA A 276 8.02 -74.25 50.91
CA ALA A 276 6.87 -74.55 50.06
C ALA A 276 5.67 -73.62 50.33
N GLN A 277 5.53 -73.14 51.57
CA GLN A 277 4.44 -72.26 52.00
C GLN A 277 4.76 -70.78 51.78
N PHE A 278 6.02 -70.37 51.95
CA PHE A 278 6.49 -68.99 51.78
C PHE A 278 7.73 -68.97 50.86
N PRO A 279 7.55 -68.72 49.56
CA PRO A 279 8.64 -68.69 48.57
C PRO A 279 9.64 -67.55 48.79
N SER A 280 9.23 -66.44 49.39
CA SER A 280 10.10 -65.33 49.76
C SER A 280 9.65 -64.60 51.04
N ASN A 281 10.47 -63.65 51.47
CA ASN A 281 10.18 -62.77 52.60
C ASN A 281 8.94 -61.89 52.36
N TRP A 282 8.59 -61.60 51.11
CA TRP A 282 7.35 -60.88 50.77
C TRP A 282 6.12 -61.70 51.12
N GLU A 283 6.07 -62.98 50.76
CA GLU A 283 4.93 -63.83 51.07
C GLU A 283 4.81 -64.07 52.57
N LEU A 284 5.93 -64.29 53.28
CA LEU A 284 5.89 -64.48 54.73
C LEU A 284 5.38 -63.22 55.45
N SER A 285 5.92 -62.05 55.12
CA SER A 285 5.50 -60.80 55.76
C SER A 285 4.04 -60.45 55.44
N SER A 286 3.61 -60.63 54.19
CA SER A 286 2.22 -60.39 53.78
C SER A 286 1.27 -61.36 54.48
N ALA A 287 1.61 -62.65 54.53
CA ALA A 287 0.78 -63.66 55.18
C ALA A 287 0.61 -63.38 56.68
N ARG A 288 1.67 -62.95 57.37
CA ARG A 288 1.60 -62.55 58.78
C ARG A 288 0.72 -61.33 59.00
N ALA A 289 0.86 -60.29 58.17
CA ALA A 289 0.00 -59.10 58.24
C ALA A 289 -1.48 -59.46 58.01
N ILE A 290 -1.76 -60.29 57.00
CA ILE A 290 -3.11 -60.79 56.69
C ILE A 290 -3.67 -61.61 57.86
N ALA A 291 -2.87 -62.49 58.47
CA ALA A 291 -3.31 -63.31 59.61
C ALA A 291 -3.74 -62.45 60.80
N VAL A 292 -3.01 -61.38 61.09
CA VAL A 292 -3.39 -60.39 62.12
C VAL A 292 -4.70 -59.70 61.76
N VAL A 293 -4.83 -59.19 60.52
CA VAL A 293 -6.07 -58.53 60.06
C VAL A 293 -7.27 -59.47 60.14
N GLN A 294 -7.14 -60.70 59.63
CA GLN A 294 -8.22 -61.69 59.69
C GLN A 294 -8.61 -62.02 61.13
N TYR A 295 -7.64 -62.08 62.04
CA TYR A 295 -7.92 -62.29 63.45
C TYR A 295 -8.67 -61.10 64.06
N LEU A 296 -8.26 -59.86 63.80
CA LEU A 296 -8.96 -58.66 64.27
C LEU A 296 -10.40 -58.59 63.73
N ILE A 297 -10.63 -58.94 62.46
CA ILE A 297 -11.96 -59.07 61.87
C ILE A 297 -12.79 -60.11 62.63
N SER A 298 -12.20 -61.27 62.96
CA SER A 298 -12.89 -62.31 63.73
C SER A 298 -13.29 -61.87 65.14
N LYS A 299 -12.67 -60.80 65.66
CA LYS A 299 -12.98 -60.18 66.95
C LYS A 299 -13.94 -59.01 66.87
N GLY A 300 -14.46 -58.70 65.67
CA GLY A 300 -15.48 -57.68 65.46
C GLY A 300 -14.96 -56.33 64.97
N VAL A 301 -13.65 -56.20 64.69
CA VAL A 301 -13.12 -54.99 64.07
C VAL A 301 -13.66 -54.87 62.64
N PRO A 302 -14.26 -53.73 62.23
CA PRO A 302 -14.78 -53.56 60.88
C PRO A 302 -13.68 -53.73 59.83
N SER A 303 -13.88 -54.62 58.85
CA SER A 303 -12.89 -54.92 57.81
C SER A 303 -12.50 -53.68 56.99
N GLN A 304 -13.43 -52.74 56.80
CA GLN A 304 -13.19 -51.46 56.12
C GLN A 304 -12.19 -50.53 56.83
N ARG A 305 -11.90 -50.80 58.11
CA ARG A 305 -10.92 -50.05 58.93
C ARG A 305 -9.56 -50.73 58.97
N LEU A 306 -9.34 -51.81 58.23
CA LEU A 306 -8.11 -52.60 58.30
C LEU A 306 -7.44 -52.69 56.93
N VAL A 307 -6.12 -52.54 56.92
CA VAL A 307 -5.26 -52.76 55.76
C VAL A 307 -4.12 -53.67 56.17
N ALA A 308 -3.75 -54.64 55.32
CA ALA A 308 -2.56 -55.47 55.50
C ALA A 308 -1.54 -55.17 54.42
N ALA A 309 -0.28 -54.96 54.79
CA ALA A 309 0.83 -54.76 53.88
C ALA A 309 2.03 -55.61 54.31
N GLY A 310 2.63 -56.36 53.38
CA GLY A 310 3.93 -57.00 53.61
C GLY A 310 5.04 -56.16 52.98
N TYR A 311 6.16 -55.99 53.68
CA TYR A 311 7.31 -55.20 53.23
C TYR A 311 8.58 -56.03 53.01
N GLY A 312 8.52 -57.34 53.30
CA GLY A 312 9.69 -58.22 53.26
C GLY A 312 10.83 -57.71 54.15
N SER A 313 12.05 -57.81 53.62
CA SER A 313 13.29 -57.41 54.32
C SER A 313 13.80 -56.02 53.94
N ASN A 314 13.06 -55.26 53.15
CA ASN A 314 13.58 -54.05 52.48
C ASN A 314 13.68 -52.82 53.40
N TRP A 315 13.09 -52.90 54.60
CA TRP A 315 13.00 -51.78 55.54
C TRP A 315 13.46 -52.23 56.94
N PRO A 316 14.77 -52.50 57.13
CA PRO A 316 15.31 -52.87 58.43
C PRO A 316 15.33 -51.67 59.39
N ILE A 317 14.96 -51.91 60.65
CA ILE A 317 15.17 -50.95 61.75
C ILE A 317 16.63 -51.00 62.20
N ASP A 318 17.22 -52.18 62.24
CA ASP A 318 18.61 -52.42 62.64
C ASP A 318 19.36 -53.06 61.46
N PRO A 319 20.28 -52.36 60.79
CA PRO A 319 20.97 -52.90 59.63
C PRO A 319 22.04 -53.95 60.00
N GLY A 320 22.27 -54.19 61.30
CA GLY A 320 23.29 -55.13 61.78
C GLY A 320 23.03 -56.60 61.45
N ASP A 321 24.07 -57.40 61.67
CA ASP A 321 24.15 -58.80 61.26
C ASP A 321 24.11 -59.77 62.46
N THR A 322 23.51 -59.33 63.57
CA THR A 322 23.40 -60.10 64.81
C THR A 322 21.98 -60.65 65.00
N GLU A 323 21.80 -61.67 65.84
CA GLU A 323 20.46 -62.22 66.10
C GLU A 323 19.54 -61.18 66.74
N GLU A 324 20.07 -60.26 67.54
CA GLU A 324 19.31 -59.14 68.10
C GLU A 324 18.82 -58.19 67.00
N ALA A 325 19.65 -57.87 66.00
CA ALA A 325 19.26 -57.06 64.85
C ALA A 325 18.17 -57.77 64.02
N TYR A 326 18.33 -59.08 63.79
CA TYR A 326 17.33 -59.89 63.09
C TYR A 326 15.99 -59.92 63.84
N GLN A 327 15.99 -60.14 65.16
CA GLN A 327 14.79 -60.09 66.00
C GLN A 327 14.09 -58.73 65.94
N LYS A 328 14.84 -57.62 65.95
CA LYS A 328 14.25 -56.29 65.83
C LYS A 328 13.59 -56.07 64.47
N ASN A 329 14.14 -56.65 63.40
CA ASN A 329 13.62 -56.50 62.04
C ASN A 329 12.40 -57.38 61.76
N ARG A 330 12.33 -58.58 62.36
CA ARG A 330 11.15 -59.45 62.32
C ARG A 330 10.05 -58.88 63.20
N ARG A 331 9.15 -58.10 62.62
CA ARG A 331 8.12 -57.39 63.39
C ARG A 331 6.83 -57.19 62.62
N ILE A 332 5.76 -56.91 63.35
CA ILE A 332 4.53 -56.32 62.84
C ILE A 332 4.46 -54.90 63.37
N GLU A 333 4.31 -53.92 62.48
CA GLU A 333 4.02 -52.54 62.85
C GLU A 333 2.54 -52.25 62.65
N LEU A 334 1.95 -51.54 63.59
CA LEU A 334 0.58 -51.03 63.49
C LEU A 334 0.62 -49.51 63.46
N LYS A 335 -0.05 -48.90 62.48
CA LYS A 335 -0.16 -47.45 62.35
C LYS A 335 -1.56 -47.04 61.93
N LEU A 336 -2.02 -45.90 62.42
CA LEU A 336 -3.26 -45.27 61.95
C LEU A 336 -2.93 -44.38 60.74
N THR A 337 -3.66 -44.54 59.64
CA THR A 337 -3.48 -43.74 58.41
C THR A 337 -4.83 -43.38 57.81
N GLU A 338 -4.81 -42.42 56.88
CA GLU A 338 -5.94 -42.16 55.99
C GLU A 338 -6.03 -43.26 54.91
N LYS A 339 -7.26 -43.55 54.48
CA LYS A 339 -7.61 -44.57 53.48
C LYS A 339 -7.07 -44.25 52.09
#